data_AF-A0A9W4XJ92-F1
#
_entry.id   AF-A0A9W4XJ92-F1
#
_cell.length_a   1.000
_cell.length_b   1.000
_cell.length_c   1.000
_cell.angle_alpha   90.00
_cell.angle_beta   90.00
_cell.angle_gamma   90.00
#
_symmetry.space_group_name_H-M   'P 1'
#
loop_
_entity.id
_entity.type
_entity.pdbx_description
1 polymer ?
#
loop_
_entity_poly.entity_id
_entity_poly.type
_entity_poly.pdbx_seq_one_letter_code
_entity_poly.pdbx_strand_id
1 'polypeptide(L)'
;MVVPCSATFNASIAIHFCIHGPPAPSITTTSAQRLKTCCFNLKFGTLHLLTYIEMGKVCFVTTGATAPFTTLIESMLNPSSIDALLEIGVTDVLIQYGTARETFDKYAETAREKLRQASHGPTLSIEGMAFSNHGLHEQFVRVQESGGLVVSHAGSGTILEALRFHISLIVVPNKQLLDNHQEELADAMEKSRYLLKGDVTDLAPAIQRSEGFRAEMNQFPPTTSGKHRETKSFAAIMDETLGFLD
;
A
#
# COMPACT_ATOMS: atom_id res chain seq x y z
N MET A 1 -60.12 7.82 40.31
CA MET A 1 -59.61 6.61 39.62
C MET A 1 -58.10 6.60 39.84
N VAL A 2 -57.47 5.92 40.83
CA VAL A 2 -57.47 4.49 41.21
C VAL A 2 -57.05 3.68 39.96
N VAL A 3 -55.85 3.08 39.77
CA VAL A 3 -54.70 2.64 40.60
C VAL A 3 -53.44 2.51 39.69
N PRO A 4 -52.19 2.68 40.20
CA PRO A 4 -50.94 2.21 39.56
C PRO A 4 -50.49 0.85 40.13
N CYS A 5 -49.93 -0.04 39.30
CA CYS A 5 -49.39 -1.32 39.79
C CYS A 5 -47.85 -1.30 39.88
N SER A 6 -47.40 -1.65 41.07
CA SER A 6 -46.03 -1.81 41.59
C SER A 6 -45.35 -3.08 41.08
N ALA A 7 -44.01 -3.04 40.97
CA ALA A 7 -43.17 -4.12 41.49
C ALA A 7 -41.76 -3.60 41.82
N THR A 8 -41.55 -3.36 43.11
CA THR A 8 -40.25 -3.25 43.78
C THR A 8 -39.56 -4.61 43.87
N PHE A 9 -38.24 -4.68 43.68
CA PHE A 9 -37.40 -5.59 44.45
C PHE A 9 -36.05 -4.95 44.75
N ASN A 10 -35.75 -4.87 46.04
CA ASN A 10 -34.56 -4.28 46.63
C ASN A 10 -33.80 -5.44 47.28
N ALA A 11 -32.50 -5.58 47.02
CA ALA A 11 -31.65 -6.51 47.75
C ALA A 11 -30.23 -5.93 47.87
N SER A 12 -29.98 -5.27 49.00
CA SER A 12 -28.65 -5.05 49.54
C SER A 12 -28.02 -6.38 49.94
N ILE A 13 -26.84 -6.70 49.41
CA ILE A 13 -25.91 -7.64 50.05
C ILE A 13 -24.50 -7.04 49.93
N ALA A 14 -23.99 -6.55 51.06
CA ALA A 14 -22.58 -6.31 51.28
C ALA A 14 -21.98 -7.59 51.89
N ILE A 15 -20.97 -8.18 51.24
CA ILE A 15 -20.10 -9.18 51.85
C ILE A 15 -18.65 -8.78 51.59
N HIS A 16 -17.89 -8.85 52.68
CA HIS A 16 -16.54 -8.37 52.91
C HIS A 16 -15.54 -9.54 52.77
N PHE A 17 -14.34 -9.26 52.24
CA PHE A 17 -13.07 -10.03 52.28
C PHE A 17 -12.93 -11.35 51.47
N CYS A 18 -11.89 -11.40 50.62
CA CYS A 18 -10.70 -12.25 50.85
C CYS A 18 -9.60 -12.00 49.79
N ILE A 19 -8.37 -11.83 50.27
CA ILE A 19 -7.12 -11.73 49.50
C ILE A 19 -6.52 -13.15 49.39
N HIS A 20 -6.17 -13.63 48.19
CA HIS A 20 -4.96 -14.45 47.87
C HIS A 20 -5.04 -15.25 46.54
N GLY A 21 -4.13 -14.93 45.58
CA GLY A 21 -3.48 -15.81 44.58
C GLY A 21 -4.33 -16.38 43.42
N PRO A 22 -3.76 -16.71 42.22
CA PRO A 22 -2.42 -17.29 41.98
C PRO A 22 -1.58 -16.53 40.89
N PRO A 23 -0.34 -16.97 40.56
CA PRO A 23 0.66 -16.14 39.87
C PRO A 23 0.55 -16.17 38.34
N ALA A 24 1.20 -15.18 37.72
CA ALA A 24 1.29 -14.97 36.28
C ALA A 24 1.92 -16.14 35.51
N PRO A 25 1.47 -16.46 34.29
CA PRO A 25 2.23 -17.29 33.37
C PRO A 25 3.32 -16.45 32.68
N SER A 26 4.56 -16.89 32.87
CA SER A 26 5.72 -16.48 32.07
C SER A 26 5.56 -16.99 30.63
N ILE A 27 5.38 -16.08 29.67
CA ILE A 27 5.52 -16.38 28.25
C ILE A 27 6.71 -15.59 27.73
N THR A 28 7.81 -16.31 27.54
CA THR A 28 8.94 -15.92 26.70
C THR A 28 8.50 -16.00 25.24
N THR A 29 8.34 -14.86 24.56
CA THR A 29 8.37 -14.84 23.10
C THR A 29 8.95 -13.53 22.58
N THR A 30 9.98 -13.71 21.76
CA THR A 30 10.81 -12.73 21.09
C THR A 30 10.01 -12.01 19.99
N SER A 31 9.56 -10.78 20.22
CA SER A 31 9.40 -9.73 19.19
C SER A 31 8.82 -8.47 19.85
N ALA A 32 9.57 -7.37 19.83
CA ALA A 32 9.14 -6.10 20.39
C ALA A 32 8.11 -5.45 19.44
N GLN A 33 6.82 -5.74 19.65
CA GLN A 33 5.73 -5.06 18.96
C GLN A 33 5.37 -3.76 19.69
N ARG A 34 5.35 -2.66 18.94
CA ARG A 34 5.22 -1.30 19.47
C ARG A 34 3.74 -0.96 19.68
N LEU A 35 3.20 -1.29 20.85
CA LEU A 35 1.87 -0.87 21.30
C LEU A 35 1.85 0.66 21.51
N LYS A 36 1.11 1.41 20.69
CA LYS A 36 0.78 2.82 20.95
C LYS A 36 -0.59 2.91 21.59
N THR A 37 -0.64 3.16 22.91
CA THR A 37 -1.88 3.49 23.61
C THR A 37 -2.18 4.97 23.39
N CYS A 38 -3.12 5.30 22.48
CA CYS A 38 -3.62 6.67 22.34
C CYS A 38 -4.76 6.87 23.36
N CYS A 39 -4.48 7.57 24.46
CA CYS A 39 -5.52 7.96 25.43
C CYS A 39 -6.37 9.09 24.83
N PHE A 40 -7.40 8.74 24.07
CA PHE A 40 -8.44 9.69 23.67
C PHE A 40 -9.46 9.81 24.81
N ASN A 41 -9.47 10.96 25.46
CA ASN A 41 -10.27 11.22 26.66
C ASN A 41 -11.72 11.55 26.25
N LEU A 42 -12.53 10.53 25.92
CA LEU A 42 -13.99 10.67 25.84
C LEU A 42 -14.62 10.13 27.12
N LYS A 43 -15.29 11.01 27.86
CA LYS A 43 -16.18 10.63 28.96
C LYS A 43 -17.36 9.83 28.38
N PHE A 44 -17.75 8.79 29.11
CA PHE A 44 -18.91 7.89 28.97
C PHE A 44 -18.71 6.58 28.20
N GLY A 45 -18.89 5.48 28.95
CA GLY A 45 -19.38 4.20 28.45
C GLY A 45 -18.31 3.22 27.97
N THR A 46 -18.11 2.17 28.76
CA THR A 46 -17.53 0.85 28.39
C THR A 46 -16.45 0.86 27.30
N LEU A 47 -15.20 0.87 27.75
CA LEU A 47 -14.00 0.74 26.92
C LEU A 47 -13.98 -0.62 26.19
N HIS A 48 -14.58 -0.70 25.01
CA HIS A 48 -14.26 -1.74 24.05
C HIS A 48 -12.91 -1.36 23.45
N LEU A 49 -11.83 -1.90 24.01
CA LEU A 49 -10.47 -1.70 23.54
C LEU A 49 -10.32 -2.36 22.15
N LEU A 50 -10.73 -1.65 21.10
CA LEU A 50 -10.39 -2.00 19.73
C LEU A 50 -8.90 -1.69 19.57
N THR A 51 -8.06 -2.70 19.79
CA THR A 51 -6.68 -2.69 19.32
C THR A 51 -6.72 -2.60 17.80
N TYR A 52 -6.62 -1.39 17.25
CA TYR A 52 -6.36 -1.20 15.83
C TYR A 52 -4.93 -1.67 15.59
N ILE A 53 -4.80 -2.83 14.95
CA ILE A 53 -3.53 -3.20 14.32
C ILE A 53 -3.42 -2.23 13.15
N GLU A 54 -2.60 -1.18 13.30
CA GLU A 54 -2.17 -0.38 12.16
C GLU A 54 -1.43 -1.34 11.22
N MET A 55 -2.12 -1.82 10.20
CA MET A 55 -1.50 -2.59 9.13
C MET A 55 -0.52 -1.65 8.44
N GLY A 56 0.75 -2.07 8.41
CA GLY A 56 1.80 -1.30 7.76
C GLY A 56 1.45 -0.99 6.30
N LYS A 57 1.68 0.25 5.88
CA LYS A 57 1.43 0.70 4.51
C LYS A 57 2.47 0.12 3.57
N VAL A 58 2.01 -0.64 2.58
CA VAL A 58 2.88 -1.41 1.68
C VAL A 58 3.11 -0.68 0.36
N CYS A 59 4.38 -0.54 -0.05
CA CYS A 59 4.78 -0.15 -1.39
C CYS A 59 5.26 -1.41 -2.14
N PHE A 60 4.50 -1.85 -3.13
CA PHE A 60 4.88 -2.97 -3.98
C PHE A 60 5.48 -2.49 -5.29
N VAL A 61 6.70 -2.93 -5.60
CA VAL A 61 7.41 -2.55 -6.83
C VAL A 61 7.53 -3.77 -7.73
N THR A 62 7.09 -3.69 -8.98
CA THR A 62 7.21 -4.79 -9.94
C THR A 62 7.84 -4.38 -11.27
N THR A 63 8.94 -5.06 -11.60
CA THR A 63 9.71 -4.85 -12.83
C THR A 63 9.18 -5.66 -14.01
N GLY A 64 8.10 -6.45 -13.81
CA GLY A 64 7.55 -7.34 -14.83
C GLY A 64 8.14 -8.74 -14.81
N ALA A 65 7.72 -9.54 -15.79
CA ALA A 65 8.10 -10.95 -15.92
C ALA A 65 9.23 -11.18 -16.95
N THR A 66 9.31 -10.34 -17.97
CA THR A 66 10.03 -10.65 -19.22
C THR A 66 11.43 -10.05 -19.30
N ALA A 67 11.68 -8.89 -18.69
CA ALA A 67 13.00 -8.27 -18.69
C ALA A 67 13.29 -7.60 -17.34
N PRO A 68 14.51 -7.73 -16.80
CA PRO A 68 14.90 -7.03 -15.58
C PRO A 68 14.97 -5.52 -15.85
N PHE A 69 14.36 -4.73 -14.97
CA PHE A 69 14.45 -3.27 -15.01
C PHE A 69 15.26 -2.76 -13.82
N THR A 70 16.57 -2.93 -13.92
CA THR A 70 17.53 -2.64 -12.83
C THR A 70 17.54 -1.17 -12.42
N THR A 71 17.35 -0.26 -13.37
CA THR A 71 17.30 1.20 -13.11
C THR A 71 16.10 1.60 -12.25
N LEU A 72 14.95 0.91 -12.37
CA LEU A 72 13.81 1.13 -11.47
C LEU A 72 14.13 0.67 -10.04
N ILE A 73 14.81 -0.47 -9.88
CA ILE A 73 15.22 -0.96 -8.56
C ILE A 73 16.19 0.02 -7.90
N GLU A 74 17.19 0.49 -8.64
CA GLU A 74 18.13 1.52 -8.20
C GLU A 74 17.40 2.81 -7.79
N SER A 75 16.47 3.28 -8.62
CA SER A 75 15.71 4.50 -8.36
C SER A 75 14.83 4.39 -7.11
N MET A 76 14.14 3.26 -6.91
CA MET A 76 13.30 3.04 -5.73
C MET A 76 14.10 2.95 -4.43
N LEU A 77 15.33 2.44 -4.48
CA LEU A 77 16.18 2.24 -3.31
C LEU A 77 17.20 3.38 -3.11
N ASN A 78 17.11 4.45 -3.89
CA ASN A 78 17.97 5.61 -3.71
C ASN A 78 17.56 6.40 -2.44
N PRO A 79 18.46 7.26 -1.91
CA PRO A 79 18.17 8.01 -0.68
C PRO A 79 16.90 8.85 -0.74
N SER A 80 16.63 9.54 -1.85
CA SER A 80 15.49 10.44 -2.02
C SER A 80 14.15 9.70 -2.02
N SER A 81 14.08 8.56 -2.70
CA SER A 81 12.89 7.69 -2.76
C SER A 81 12.61 7.07 -1.40
N ILE A 82 13.64 6.64 -0.67
CA ILE A 82 13.48 6.13 0.70
C ILE A 82 12.90 7.22 1.63
N ASP A 83 13.41 8.45 1.54
CA ASP A 83 12.90 9.56 2.35
C ASP A 83 11.43 9.88 1.99
N ALA A 84 11.10 9.93 0.70
CA ALA A 84 9.73 10.13 0.23
C ALA A 84 8.76 9.03 0.68
N LEU A 85 9.20 7.76 0.69
CA LEU A 85 8.40 6.63 1.19
C LEU A 85 8.10 6.76 2.68
N LEU A 86 9.11 7.14 3.47
CA LEU A 86 8.96 7.39 4.90
C LEU A 86 8.01 8.56 5.18
N GLU A 87 8.09 9.63 4.39
CA GLU A 87 7.23 10.81 4.49
C GLU A 87 5.75 10.49 4.27
N ILE A 88 5.43 9.64 3.27
CA ILE A 88 4.05 9.21 3.00
C ILE A 88 3.60 8.05 3.91
N GLY A 89 4.42 7.68 4.91
CA GLY A 89 4.08 6.67 5.92
C GLY A 89 4.19 5.22 5.45
N VAL A 90 4.93 4.92 4.38
CA VAL A 90 5.22 3.53 4.00
C VAL A 90 6.08 2.87 5.07
N THR A 91 5.72 1.65 5.44
CA THR A 91 6.45 0.82 6.41
C THR A 91 7.11 -0.39 5.78
N ASP A 92 6.59 -0.84 4.64
CA ASP A 92 7.04 -2.06 3.98
C ASP A 92 7.22 -1.80 2.48
N VAL A 93 8.43 -2.02 1.97
CA VAL A 93 8.74 -1.99 0.54
C VAL A 93 9.02 -3.40 0.09
N LEU A 94 8.23 -3.90 -0.85
CA LEU A 94 8.41 -5.22 -1.45
C LEU A 94 8.77 -5.06 -2.92
N ILE A 95 9.96 -5.50 -3.31
CA ILE A 95 10.46 -5.38 -4.68
C ILE A 95 10.48 -6.73 -5.36
N GLN A 96 9.67 -6.88 -6.40
CA GLN A 96 9.74 -8.00 -7.33
C GLN A 96 10.84 -7.73 -8.36
N TYR A 97 12.04 -8.25 -8.08
CA TYR A 97 13.25 -8.04 -8.88
C TYR A 97 13.40 -9.04 -10.05
N GLY A 98 12.56 -10.08 -10.13
CA GLY A 98 12.64 -11.09 -11.19
C GLY A 98 14.00 -11.79 -11.19
N THR A 99 14.78 -11.61 -12.25
CA THR A 99 16.16 -12.14 -12.38
C THR A 99 17.24 -11.20 -11.82
N ALA A 100 16.90 -9.95 -11.48
CA ALA A 100 17.84 -8.92 -11.02
C ALA A 100 18.14 -8.95 -9.51
N ARG A 101 18.27 -10.16 -8.93
CA ARG A 101 18.49 -10.35 -7.50
C ARG A 101 19.75 -9.64 -6.98
N GLU A 102 20.86 -9.78 -7.70
CA GLU A 102 22.15 -9.19 -7.30
C GLU A 102 22.09 -7.66 -7.23
N THR A 103 21.37 -7.04 -8.18
CA THR A 103 21.09 -5.61 -8.17
C THR A 103 20.28 -5.23 -6.94
N PHE A 104 19.19 -5.95 -6.68
CA PHE A 104 18.37 -5.71 -5.49
C PHE A 104 19.20 -5.81 -4.20
N ASP A 105 19.95 -6.90 -4.01
CA ASP A 105 20.72 -7.13 -2.78
C ASP A 105 21.73 -6.00 -2.52
N LYS A 106 22.43 -5.53 -3.56
CA LYS A 106 23.38 -4.40 -3.48
C LYS A 106 22.73 -3.10 -3.01
N TYR A 107 21.65 -2.69 -3.67
CA TYR A 107 20.98 -1.42 -3.35
C TYR A 107 20.18 -1.51 -2.05
N ALA A 108 19.61 -2.68 -1.73
CA ALA A 108 18.88 -2.91 -0.49
C ALA A 108 19.80 -2.83 0.73
N GLU A 109 21.03 -3.36 0.66
CA GLU A 109 21.97 -3.21 1.78
C GLU A 109 22.37 -1.75 2.00
N THR A 110 22.60 -1.00 0.92
CA THR A 110 22.89 0.44 1.01
C THR A 110 21.74 1.22 1.65
N ALA A 111 20.49 0.93 1.24
CA ALA A 111 19.30 1.56 1.81
C ALA A 111 19.10 1.18 3.29
N ARG A 112 19.29 -0.09 3.66
CA ARG A 112 19.20 -0.57 5.04
C ARG A 112 20.25 0.08 5.94
N GLU A 113 21.47 0.26 5.45
CA GLU A 113 22.53 0.92 6.21
C GLU A 113 22.19 2.39 6.51
N LYS A 114 21.65 3.12 5.52
CA LYS A 114 21.11 4.48 5.75
C LYS A 114 20.03 4.48 6.84
N LEU A 115 19.09 3.53 6.78
CA LEU A 115 18.01 3.42 7.77
C LEU A 115 18.53 3.10 9.18
N ARG A 116 19.58 2.28 9.31
CA ARG A 116 20.22 1.99 10.61
C ARG A 116 20.86 3.24 11.22
N GLN A 117 21.53 4.05 10.40
CA GLN A 117 22.18 5.28 10.87
C GLN A 117 21.16 6.33 11.36
N ALA A 118 19.94 6.32 10.82
CA ALA A 118 18.88 7.26 11.19
C ALA A 118 18.36 7.12 12.64
N SER A 119 18.78 6.09 13.39
CA SER A 119 18.68 5.81 14.84
C SER A 119 17.34 6.01 15.58
N HIS A 120 16.51 7.01 15.26
CA HIS A 120 15.26 7.39 15.94
C HIS A 120 14.08 7.65 14.96
N GLY A 121 14.23 7.29 13.68
CA GLY A 121 13.23 7.51 12.63
C GLY A 121 12.16 6.40 12.48
N PRO A 122 11.14 6.64 11.62
CA PRO A 122 10.19 5.60 11.20
C PRO A 122 10.92 4.39 10.58
N THR A 123 10.43 3.19 10.88
CA THR A 123 11.04 1.93 10.43
C THR A 123 10.47 1.54 9.07
N LEU A 124 11.34 1.36 8.08
CA LEU A 124 11.02 0.85 6.76
C LEU A 124 11.63 -0.54 6.59
N SER A 125 10.79 -1.55 6.38
CA SER A 125 11.22 -2.89 5.96
C SER A 125 11.42 -2.90 4.45
N ILE A 126 12.53 -3.48 3.99
CA ILE A 126 12.82 -3.63 2.56
C ILE A 126 13.00 -5.13 2.29
N GLU A 127 12.07 -5.69 1.52
CA GLU A 127 12.03 -7.10 1.15
C GLU A 127 12.04 -7.23 -0.38
N GLY A 128 12.53 -8.39 -0.85
CA GLY A 128 12.61 -8.70 -2.26
C GLY A 128 11.99 -10.06 -2.54
N MET A 129 11.37 -10.19 -3.70
CA MET A 129 10.79 -11.45 -4.17
C MET A 129 11.15 -11.74 -5.63
N ALA A 130 11.27 -13.02 -5.93
CA ALA A 130 11.31 -13.49 -7.32
C ALA A 130 9.92 -13.38 -7.96
N PHE A 131 9.85 -13.39 -9.29
CA PHE A 131 8.59 -13.43 -10.01
C PHE A 131 7.84 -14.74 -9.71
N SER A 132 6.54 -14.62 -9.40
CA SER A 132 5.64 -15.75 -9.21
C SER A 132 4.26 -15.39 -9.78
N ASN A 133 3.73 -16.23 -10.68
CA ASN A 133 2.40 -16.03 -11.27
C ASN A 133 1.28 -15.99 -10.23
N HIS A 134 1.42 -16.72 -9.12
CA HIS A 134 0.41 -16.76 -8.06
C HIS A 134 0.62 -15.68 -6.99
N GLY A 135 1.85 -15.20 -6.82
CA GLY A 135 2.18 -14.25 -5.76
C GLY A 135 1.76 -12.80 -6.04
N LEU A 136 1.58 -12.43 -7.33
CA LEU A 136 1.28 -11.05 -7.71
C LEU A 136 -0.04 -10.57 -7.11
N HIS A 137 -1.11 -11.32 -7.30
CA HIS A 137 -2.44 -10.98 -6.81
C HIS A 137 -2.48 -10.74 -5.30
N GLU A 138 -1.83 -11.63 -4.53
CA GLU A 138 -1.75 -11.50 -3.06
C GLU A 138 -1.06 -10.21 -2.63
N GLN A 139 -0.04 -9.75 -3.36
CA GLN A 139 0.60 -8.47 -3.07
C GLN A 139 -0.32 -7.29 -3.35
N PHE A 140 -1.13 -7.36 -4.41
CA PHE A 140 -2.11 -6.31 -4.71
C PHE A 140 -3.19 -6.21 -3.63
N VAL A 141 -3.71 -7.34 -3.16
CA VAL A 141 -4.65 -7.37 -2.03
C VAL A 141 -4.03 -6.71 -0.80
N ARG A 142 -2.80 -7.09 -0.44
CA ARG A 142 -2.08 -6.51 0.70
C ARG A 142 -1.86 -5.00 0.57
N VAL A 143 -1.52 -4.53 -0.62
CA VAL A 143 -1.35 -3.10 -0.91
C VAL A 143 -2.69 -2.37 -0.80
N GLN A 144 -3.77 -2.94 -1.33
CA GLN A 144 -5.11 -2.37 -1.25
C GLN A 144 -5.59 -2.22 0.20
N GLU A 145 -5.47 -3.28 1.00
CA GLU A 145 -5.92 -3.30 2.41
C GLU A 145 -5.15 -2.32 3.28
N SER A 146 -3.86 -2.14 3.00
CA SER A 146 -3.00 -1.19 3.73
C SER A 146 -3.10 0.25 3.23
N GLY A 147 -3.88 0.52 2.18
CA GLY A 147 -3.93 1.85 1.55
C GLY A 147 -2.60 2.28 0.94
N GLY A 148 -1.79 1.31 0.51
CA GLY A 148 -0.46 1.50 -0.05
C GLY A 148 -0.46 1.91 -1.52
N LEU A 149 0.69 1.68 -2.18
CA LEU A 149 0.90 2.01 -3.59
C LEU A 149 1.63 0.89 -4.35
N VAL A 150 1.44 0.89 -5.67
CA VAL A 150 2.19 0.05 -6.61
C VAL A 150 3.07 0.92 -7.48
N VAL A 151 4.32 0.51 -7.71
CA VAL A 151 5.23 1.11 -8.69
C VAL A 151 5.56 0.07 -9.76
N SER A 152 5.42 0.42 -11.04
CA SER A 152 5.64 -0.54 -12.14
C SER A 152 6.17 0.10 -13.41
N HIS A 153 6.77 -0.72 -14.27
CA HIS A 153 7.41 -0.33 -15.54
C HIS A 153 6.45 -0.11 -16.73
N ALA A 154 5.17 0.21 -16.50
CA ALA A 154 4.11 0.25 -17.52
C ALA A 154 3.68 -1.13 -18.07
N GLY A 155 3.87 -2.22 -17.31
CA GLY A 155 3.37 -3.54 -17.69
C GLY A 155 1.84 -3.59 -17.73
N SER A 156 1.27 -3.98 -18.88
CA SER A 156 -0.18 -4.03 -19.15
C SER A 156 -0.99 -4.78 -18.08
N GLY A 157 -0.54 -6.00 -17.72
CA GLY A 157 -1.20 -6.80 -16.69
C GLY A 157 -1.18 -6.15 -15.30
N THR A 158 -0.07 -5.52 -14.94
CA THR A 158 0.08 -4.80 -13.67
C THR A 158 -0.82 -3.57 -13.61
N ILE A 159 -0.91 -2.82 -14.71
CA ILE A 159 -1.81 -1.67 -14.82
C ILE A 159 -3.25 -2.12 -14.60
N LEU A 160 -3.72 -3.13 -15.33
CA LEU A 160 -5.09 -3.63 -15.22
C LEU A 160 -5.41 -4.11 -13.80
N GLU A 161 -4.50 -4.84 -13.16
CA GLU A 161 -4.70 -5.33 -11.81
C GLU A 161 -4.77 -4.19 -10.80
N ALA A 162 -3.91 -3.17 -10.91
CA ALA A 162 -3.95 -1.99 -10.02
C ALA A 162 -5.28 -1.23 -10.14
N LEU A 163 -5.76 -1.05 -11.36
CA LEU A 163 -7.03 -0.40 -11.63
C LEU A 163 -8.21 -1.18 -11.03
N ARG A 164 -8.21 -2.52 -11.17
CA ARG A 164 -9.25 -3.39 -10.60
C ARG A 164 -9.33 -3.32 -9.08
N PHE A 165 -8.17 -3.20 -8.41
CA PHE A 165 -8.10 -3.05 -6.96
C PHE A 165 -8.24 -1.60 -6.48
N HIS A 166 -8.34 -0.64 -7.40
CA HIS A 166 -8.40 0.78 -7.10
C HIS A 166 -7.22 1.23 -6.24
N ILE A 167 -6.00 0.83 -6.62
CA ILE A 167 -4.75 1.15 -5.91
C ILE A 167 -4.06 2.35 -6.57
N SER A 168 -3.43 3.21 -5.76
CA SER A 168 -2.52 4.25 -6.28
C SER A 168 -1.37 3.60 -7.05
N LEU A 169 -1.34 3.81 -8.37
CA LEU A 169 -0.33 3.26 -9.27
C LEU A 169 0.60 4.36 -9.76
N ILE A 170 1.91 4.14 -9.61
CA ILE A 170 2.95 4.91 -10.28
C ILE A 170 3.51 4.06 -11.43
N VAL A 171 3.45 4.60 -12.65
CA VAL A 171 4.04 3.99 -13.84
C VAL A 171 5.32 4.71 -14.21
N VAL A 172 6.41 3.96 -14.30
CA VAL A 172 7.73 4.42 -14.72
C VAL A 172 8.04 3.83 -16.10
N PRO A 173 7.75 4.56 -17.19
CA PRO A 173 7.99 4.06 -18.54
C PRO A 173 9.48 3.84 -18.78
N ASN A 174 9.82 2.76 -19.50
CA ASN A 174 11.20 2.48 -19.82
C ASN A 174 11.62 3.20 -21.11
N LYS A 175 12.24 4.37 -20.96
CA LYS A 175 12.75 5.21 -22.07
C LYS A 175 13.85 4.52 -22.92
N GLN A 176 14.42 3.40 -22.45
CA GLN A 176 15.47 2.66 -23.17
C GLN A 176 14.90 1.62 -24.16
N LEU A 177 13.62 1.25 -24.02
CA LEU A 177 12.94 0.43 -25.02
C LEU A 177 12.50 1.35 -26.17
N LEU A 178 12.74 0.91 -27.41
CA LEU A 178 12.58 1.70 -28.65
C LEU A 178 11.15 2.22 -28.91
N ASP A 179 10.17 1.74 -28.15
CA ASP A 179 8.76 2.05 -28.35
C ASP A 179 8.31 3.14 -27.36
N ASN A 180 8.33 4.39 -27.83
CA ASN A 180 7.78 5.56 -27.11
C ASN A 180 6.30 5.42 -26.71
N HIS A 181 5.63 4.38 -27.16
CA HIS A 181 4.25 4.06 -26.81
C HIS A 181 4.01 3.88 -25.30
N GLN A 182 5.01 3.43 -24.53
CA GLN A 182 4.87 3.36 -23.06
C GLN A 182 4.75 4.75 -22.42
N GLU A 183 5.49 5.72 -22.94
CA GLU A 183 5.44 7.12 -22.50
C GLU A 183 4.08 7.74 -22.85
N GLU A 184 3.63 7.56 -24.09
CA GLU A 184 2.32 8.06 -24.57
C GLU A 184 1.16 7.49 -23.75
N LEU A 185 1.22 6.18 -23.43
CA LEU A 185 0.23 5.53 -22.58
C LEU A 185 0.25 6.14 -21.18
N ALA A 186 1.42 6.23 -20.53
CA ALA A 186 1.55 6.80 -19.19
C ALA A 186 1.01 8.24 -19.14
N ASP A 187 1.33 9.06 -20.14
CA ASP A 187 0.83 10.44 -20.27
C ASP A 187 -0.70 10.49 -20.43
N ALA A 188 -1.28 9.63 -21.27
CA ALA A 188 -2.73 9.59 -21.48
C ALA A 188 -3.48 9.14 -20.21
N MET A 189 -2.92 8.16 -19.49
CA MET A 189 -3.51 7.62 -18.27
C MET A 189 -3.38 8.58 -17.08
N GLU A 190 -2.26 9.31 -16.95
CA GLU A 190 -2.09 10.35 -15.94
C GLU A 190 -3.05 11.53 -16.18
N LYS A 191 -3.18 12.01 -17.43
CA LYS A 191 -4.16 13.04 -17.81
C LYS A 191 -5.59 12.63 -17.46
N SER A 192 -5.88 11.35 -17.59
CA SER A 192 -7.19 10.77 -17.27
C SER A 192 -7.33 10.37 -15.80
N ARG A 193 -6.37 10.73 -14.92
CA ARG A 193 -6.38 10.48 -13.47
C ARG A 193 -6.57 9.00 -13.08
N TYR A 194 -6.02 8.08 -13.87
CA TYR A 194 -6.00 6.65 -13.54
C TYR A 194 -4.72 6.22 -12.84
N LEU A 195 -3.61 6.91 -13.07
CA LEU A 195 -2.31 6.62 -12.49
C LEU A 195 -1.47 7.89 -12.39
N LEU A 196 -0.32 7.79 -11.73
CA LEU A 196 0.72 8.80 -11.73
C LEU A 196 1.87 8.35 -12.60
N LYS A 197 2.44 9.27 -13.37
CA LYS A 197 3.67 9.01 -14.11
C LYS A 197 4.87 9.30 -13.20
N GLY A 198 5.81 8.37 -13.14
CA GLY A 198 7.09 8.53 -12.47
C GLY A 198 8.24 8.65 -13.47
N ASP A 199 9.32 9.31 -13.05
CA ASP A 199 10.59 9.30 -13.79
C ASP A 199 11.57 8.36 -13.10
N VAL A 200 12.31 7.57 -13.88
CA VAL A 200 13.34 6.68 -13.36
C VAL A 200 14.50 7.47 -12.76
N THR A 201 14.74 8.71 -13.20
CA THR A 201 15.83 9.54 -12.66
C THR A 201 15.52 10.10 -11.28
N ASP A 202 14.25 10.45 -11.04
CA ASP A 202 13.78 10.98 -9.77
C ASP A 202 12.32 10.60 -9.54
N LEU A 203 12.14 9.63 -8.64
CA LEU A 203 10.83 9.04 -8.35
C LEU A 203 10.17 9.66 -7.12
N ALA A 204 10.93 10.39 -6.29
CA ALA A 204 10.45 10.98 -5.06
C ALA A 204 9.21 11.90 -5.26
N PRO A 205 9.15 12.77 -6.29
CA PRO A 205 7.97 13.61 -6.52
C PRO A 205 6.72 12.79 -6.83
N ALA A 206 6.85 11.68 -7.57
CA ALA A 206 5.71 10.81 -7.88
C ALA A 206 5.24 10.04 -6.64
N ILE A 207 6.17 9.59 -5.79
CA ILE A 207 5.86 8.94 -4.51
C ILE A 207 5.09 9.91 -3.60
N GLN A 208 5.57 11.15 -3.45
CA GLN A 208 4.87 12.16 -2.64
C GLN A 208 3.47 12.48 -3.20
N ARG A 209 3.34 12.64 -4.52
CA ARG A 209 2.04 12.86 -5.18
C ARG A 209 1.07 11.69 -5.03
N SER A 210 1.55 10.49 -4.74
CA SER A 210 0.70 9.31 -4.54
C SER A 210 -0.13 9.38 -3.25
N GLU A 211 0.30 10.21 -2.29
CA GLU A 211 -0.43 10.45 -1.06
C GLU A 211 -1.75 11.17 -1.35
N GLY A 212 -2.87 10.56 -0.97
CA GLY A 212 -4.20 11.08 -1.27
C GLY A 212 -4.68 10.89 -2.71
N PHE A 213 -3.81 10.53 -3.67
CA PHE A 213 -4.18 10.34 -5.08
C PHE A 213 -5.31 9.32 -5.27
N ARG A 214 -5.35 8.28 -4.44
CA ARG A 214 -6.41 7.27 -4.47
C ARG A 214 -7.81 7.87 -4.37
N ALA A 215 -8.01 8.98 -3.65
CA ALA A 215 -9.30 9.63 -3.53
C ALA A 215 -9.70 10.42 -4.80
N GLU A 216 -8.73 10.81 -5.61
CA GLU A 216 -8.92 11.53 -6.88
C GLU A 216 -8.96 10.61 -8.11
N MET A 217 -8.64 9.32 -7.90
CA MET A 217 -8.51 8.34 -8.98
C MET A 217 -9.86 8.04 -9.62
N ASN A 218 -9.90 8.04 -10.95
CA ASN A 218 -11.10 7.66 -11.69
C ASN A 218 -11.38 6.16 -11.57
N GLN A 219 -12.67 5.80 -11.50
CA GLN A 219 -13.08 4.40 -11.42
C GLN A 219 -12.90 3.67 -12.75
N PHE A 220 -12.42 2.43 -12.65
CA PHE A 220 -12.29 1.51 -13.78
C PHE A 220 -13.22 0.30 -13.59
N PRO A 221 -13.93 -0.17 -14.63
CA PRO A 221 -14.02 0.40 -15.98
C PRO A 221 -14.77 1.75 -15.99
N PRO A 222 -14.49 2.63 -16.97
CA PRO A 222 -15.14 3.94 -17.05
C PRO A 222 -16.67 3.78 -17.11
N THR A 223 -17.38 4.57 -16.31
CA THR A 223 -18.85 4.59 -16.24
C THR A 223 -19.43 5.12 -17.54
N THR A 224 -19.62 4.22 -18.51
CA THR A 224 -20.10 4.60 -19.84
C THR A 224 -21.60 4.86 -19.79
N SER A 225 -21.99 6.11 -19.51
CA SER A 225 -23.36 6.59 -19.72
C SER A 225 -23.57 6.90 -21.21
N GLY A 226 -23.68 5.84 -22.02
CA GLY A 226 -24.45 5.78 -23.28
C GLY A 226 -24.20 6.74 -24.46
N LYS A 227 -23.48 7.87 -24.37
CA LYS A 227 -23.32 8.80 -25.50
C LYS A 227 -21.97 9.53 -25.43
N HIS A 228 -21.30 9.63 -26.57
CA HIS A 228 -19.99 10.26 -26.87
C HIS A 228 -18.79 9.29 -26.95
N ARG A 229 -18.69 8.67 -28.12
CA ARG A 229 -17.54 7.92 -28.65
C ARG A 229 -16.67 8.86 -29.51
N GLU A 230 -16.36 10.06 -29.00
CA GLU A 230 -15.66 11.12 -29.77
C GLU A 230 -14.46 11.70 -29.02
N THR A 231 -13.55 10.81 -28.68
CA THR A 231 -12.08 10.96 -28.57
C THR A 231 -11.59 9.52 -28.57
N LYS A 232 -10.39 9.17 -29.05
CA LYS A 232 -9.87 7.79 -28.91
C LYS A 232 -10.14 7.34 -27.47
N SER A 233 -11.14 6.47 -27.30
CA SER A 233 -11.67 6.19 -25.96
C SER A 233 -10.50 5.67 -25.14
N PHE A 234 -10.41 6.01 -23.87
CA PHE A 234 -9.47 5.34 -22.96
C PHE A 234 -9.55 3.81 -23.14
N ALA A 235 -10.76 3.30 -23.38
CA ALA A 235 -10.98 1.91 -23.77
C ALA A 235 -10.30 1.51 -25.09
N ALA A 236 -10.26 2.36 -26.12
CA ALA A 236 -9.58 2.10 -27.38
C ALA A 236 -8.04 2.15 -27.25
N ILE A 237 -7.49 3.08 -26.46
CA ILE A 237 -6.04 3.12 -26.16
C ILE A 237 -5.64 1.86 -25.38
N MET A 238 -6.47 1.47 -24.41
CA MET A 238 -6.31 0.22 -23.69
C MET A 238 -6.50 -1.01 -24.58
N ASP A 239 -7.45 -1.01 -25.50
CA ASP A 239 -7.72 -2.14 -26.40
C ASP A 239 -6.57 -2.35 -27.40
N GLU A 240 -6.05 -1.25 -27.95
CA GLU A 240 -4.90 -1.22 -28.85
C GLU A 240 -3.60 -1.63 -28.14
N THR A 241 -3.42 -1.25 -26.87
CA THR A 241 -2.15 -1.46 -26.14
C THR A 241 -2.14 -2.73 -25.28
N LEU A 242 -3.28 -3.13 -24.72
CA LEU A 242 -3.41 -4.24 -23.79
C LEU A 242 -3.90 -5.51 -24.48
N GLY A 243 -4.35 -5.43 -25.73
CA GLY A 243 -4.82 -6.56 -26.52
C GLY A 243 -5.84 -7.38 -25.75
N PHE A 244 -7.10 -6.93 -25.72
CA PHE A 244 -8.17 -7.83 -25.29
C PHE A 244 -8.20 -9.00 -26.29
N LEU A 245 -7.60 -10.12 -25.91
CA LEU A 245 -7.97 -11.40 -26.50
C LEU A 245 -9.38 -11.67 -25.98
N ASP A 246 -10.34 -11.58 -26.90
CA ASP A 246 -11.72 -12.07 -26.73
C ASP A 246 -11.78 -13.45 -26.07
#